data_AF-A0A7H9HVT2-F1
#
_entry.id   AF-A0A7H9HVT2-F1
#
_cell.length_a   1.000
_cell.length_b   1.000
_cell.length_c   1.000
_cell.angle_alpha   90.00
_cell.angle_beta   90.00
_cell.angle_gamma   90.00
#
_symmetry.space_group_name_H-M   'P 1'
#
loop_
_entity.id
_entity.type
_entity.pdbx_description
1 polymer ?
#
loop_
_entity_poly.entity_id
_entity_poly.type
_entity_poly.pdbx_seq_one_letter_code
_entity_poly.pdbx_strand_id
1 'polypeptide(L)'
;MPKVDVTVEQLRSIYGQLYDALDEKMSLHLPTEATEGKDHVRREVGLQLQEFLSEVMEMASSSVRVVNSDDSSGKVSMSELISKSQEKYVEPFDLELNEKVRQAYQEWEDQTVQVALLRRNAPQQVNEAYAGARDVFLSRLDAKIEQLQTEDHAGVVPDQEQQFDPLYWEKTTKQYEQSLLTLRDAQARIPQTRSDMTKMKNLVSYLEDQLE
;
A
#
# COMPACT_ATOMS: atom_id res chain seq x y z
N MET A 1 -64.02 5.36 37.31
CA MET A 1 -64.21 4.52 36.10
C MET A 1 -64.14 3.06 36.51
N PRO A 2 -64.89 2.17 35.85
CA PRO A 2 -64.79 0.73 36.10
C PRO A 2 -63.37 0.27 35.77
N LYS A 3 -62.72 -0.37 36.74
CA LYS A 3 -61.42 -1.03 36.51
C LYS A 3 -61.70 -2.48 36.13
N VAL A 4 -61.04 -2.95 35.09
CA VAL A 4 -61.15 -4.35 34.66
C VAL A 4 -60.17 -5.18 35.49
N ASP A 5 -60.69 -6.15 36.24
CA ASP A 5 -59.85 -7.07 37.01
C ASP A 5 -59.29 -8.15 36.07
N VAL A 6 -57.96 -8.25 35.99
CA VAL A 6 -57.24 -9.18 35.11
C VAL A 6 -56.15 -9.90 35.90
N THR A 7 -55.88 -11.17 35.57
CA THR A 7 -54.76 -11.93 36.16
C THR A 7 -53.49 -11.77 35.32
N VAL A 8 -52.31 -12.00 35.92
CA VAL A 8 -51.02 -11.91 35.20
C VAL A 8 -50.97 -12.87 34.02
N GLU A 9 -51.54 -14.07 34.15
CA GLU A 9 -51.60 -15.06 33.07
C GLU A 9 -52.49 -14.60 31.92
N GLN A 10 -53.67 -14.05 32.22
CA GLN A 10 -54.54 -13.45 31.21
C GLN A 10 -53.85 -12.29 30.50
N LEU A 11 -53.13 -11.45 31.25
CA LEU A 11 -52.41 -10.32 30.68
C LEU A 11 -51.32 -10.76 29.70
N ARG A 12 -50.54 -11.79 30.06
CA ARG A 12 -49.53 -12.40 29.18
C ARG A 12 -50.16 -13.09 27.98
N SER A 13 -51.31 -13.75 28.16
CA SER A 13 -52.04 -14.38 27.06
C SER A 13 -52.56 -13.33 26.07
N ILE A 14 -53.10 -12.21 26.55
CA ILE A 14 -53.54 -11.10 25.70
C ILE A 14 -52.35 -10.51 24.95
N TYR A 15 -51.23 -10.28 25.65
CA TYR A 15 -50.00 -9.80 25.03
C TYR A 15 -49.53 -10.73 23.90
N GLY A 16 -49.43 -12.03 24.17
CA GLY A 16 -49.00 -13.03 23.19
C GLY A 16 -49.94 -13.11 21.99
N GLN A 17 -51.26 -13.15 22.22
CA GLN A 17 -52.24 -13.20 21.13
C GLN A 17 -52.19 -11.94 20.24
N LEU A 18 -52.03 -10.77 20.83
CA LEU A 18 -51.89 -9.53 20.08
C LEU A 18 -50.58 -9.51 19.29
N TYR A 19 -49.48 -9.96 19.89
CA TYR A 19 -48.20 -10.06 19.21
C TYR A 19 -48.26 -11.04 18.03
N ASP A 20 -48.80 -12.24 18.23
CA ASP A 20 -48.91 -13.26 17.19
C ASP A 20 -49.80 -12.77 16.02
N ALA A 21 -50.89 -12.04 16.31
CA ALA A 21 -51.75 -11.45 15.27
C ALA A 21 -51.03 -10.33 14.48
N LEU A 22 -50.19 -9.54 15.15
CA LEU A 22 -49.37 -8.52 14.49
C LEU A 22 -48.24 -9.14 13.67
N ASP A 23 -47.62 -10.22 14.15
CA ASP A 23 -46.59 -10.97 13.41
C ASP A 23 -47.17 -11.66 12.17
N GLU A 24 -48.38 -12.23 12.26
CA GLU A 24 -49.11 -12.77 11.11
C GLU A 24 -49.40 -11.66 10.07
N LYS A 25 -49.86 -10.49 10.52
CA LYS A 25 -50.05 -9.32 9.65
C LYS A 25 -48.73 -8.85 9.03
N MET A 26 -47.67 -8.79 9.81
CA MET A 26 -46.34 -8.37 9.38
C MET A 26 -45.81 -9.30 8.30
N SER A 27 -45.88 -10.61 8.53
CA SER A 27 -45.43 -11.64 7.59
C SER A 27 -46.23 -11.70 6.28
N LEU A 28 -47.51 -11.31 6.31
CA LEU A 28 -48.34 -11.20 5.11
C LEU A 28 -47.97 -9.98 4.24
N HIS A 29 -47.61 -8.86 4.86
CA HIS A 29 -47.40 -7.59 4.17
C HIS A 29 -45.93 -7.30 3.83
N LEU A 30 -44.99 -7.92 4.53
CA LEU A 30 -43.57 -7.81 4.25
C LEU A 30 -43.10 -9.02 3.44
N PRO A 31 -42.34 -8.82 2.36
CA PRO A 31 -41.86 -9.91 1.52
C PRO A 31 -41.00 -10.88 2.34
N THR A 32 -41.35 -12.17 2.30
CA THR A 32 -40.57 -13.23 2.96
C THR A 32 -39.32 -13.61 2.17
N GLU A 33 -39.26 -13.20 0.90
CA GLU A 33 -38.21 -13.51 -0.07
C GLU A 33 -37.04 -12.51 0.04
N ALA A 34 -36.37 -12.51 1.20
CA ALA A 34 -35.01 -12.01 1.30
C ALA A 34 -34.09 -13.22 1.30
N THR A 35 -33.76 -13.68 0.09
CA THR A 35 -32.57 -14.48 -0.22
C THR A 35 -31.43 -14.06 0.71
N GLU A 36 -30.98 -14.98 1.56
CA GLU A 36 -29.70 -14.92 2.25
C GLU A 36 -29.40 -13.63 3.04
N GLY A 37 -30.23 -13.33 4.04
CA GLY A 37 -29.78 -12.63 5.24
C GLY A 37 -29.94 -11.10 5.24
N LYS A 38 -30.67 -10.64 6.26
CA LYS A 38 -30.88 -9.23 6.68
C LYS A 38 -31.94 -8.45 5.90
N ASP A 39 -33.19 -8.82 6.12
CA ASP A 39 -34.26 -7.84 5.98
C ASP A 39 -34.26 -6.91 7.22
N HIS A 40 -33.46 -5.85 7.14
CA HIS A 40 -33.39 -4.80 8.16
C HIS A 40 -34.77 -4.18 8.42
N VAL A 41 -35.60 -4.06 7.37
CA VAL A 41 -36.93 -3.44 7.44
C VAL A 41 -37.87 -4.30 8.26
N ARG A 42 -37.92 -5.61 8.00
CA ARG A 42 -38.76 -6.53 8.80
C ARG A 42 -38.35 -6.53 10.28
N ARG A 43 -37.05 -6.52 10.58
CA ARG A 43 -36.57 -6.48 11.97
C ARG A 43 -36.96 -5.16 12.65
N GLU A 44 -36.77 -4.03 11.97
CA GLU A 44 -37.12 -2.71 12.50
C GLU A 44 -38.62 -2.59 12.80
N VAL A 45 -39.48 -3.03 11.87
CA VAL A 45 -40.93 -3.07 12.06
C VAL A 45 -41.31 -3.99 13.23
N GLY A 46 -40.65 -5.15 13.36
CA GLY A 46 -40.87 -6.06 14.49
C GLY A 46 -40.54 -5.42 15.84
N LEU A 47 -39.42 -4.69 15.94
CA LEU A 47 -39.05 -3.95 17.15
C LEU A 47 -40.06 -2.83 17.46
N GLN A 48 -40.50 -2.09 16.45
CA GLN A 48 -41.46 -1.00 16.62
C GLN A 48 -42.84 -1.50 17.06
N LEU A 49 -43.30 -2.65 16.54
CA LEU A 49 -44.53 -3.29 16.98
C LEU A 49 -44.45 -3.72 18.45
N GLN A 50 -43.27 -4.20 18.88
CA GLN A 50 -43.06 -4.58 20.27
C GLN A 50 -43.07 -3.37 21.21
N GLU A 51 -42.42 -2.27 20.82
CA GLU A 51 -42.44 -1.00 21.56
C GLU A 51 -43.87 -0.47 21.66
N PHE A 52 -44.59 -0.41 20.54
CA PHE A 52 -45.99 -0.02 20.49
C PHE A 52 -46.87 -0.85 21.43
N LEU A 53 -46.70 -2.17 21.45
CA LEU A 53 -47.50 -3.05 22.30
C LEU A 53 -47.16 -2.87 23.78
N SER A 54 -45.90 -2.58 24.10
CA SER A 54 -45.48 -2.21 25.46
C SER A 54 -46.14 -0.90 25.90
N GLU A 55 -46.14 0.12 25.05
CA GLU A 55 -46.78 1.42 25.30
C GLU A 55 -48.30 1.27 25.49
N VAL A 56 -48.97 0.51 24.63
CA VAL A 56 -50.43 0.26 24.73
C VAL A 56 -50.78 -0.40 26.05
N MET A 57 -49.98 -1.40 26.49
CA MET A 57 -50.21 -2.08 27.76
C MET A 57 -49.95 -1.15 28.95
N GLU A 58 -48.95 -0.28 28.86
CA GLU A 58 -48.67 0.75 29.86
C GLU A 58 -49.79 1.80 29.93
N MET A 59 -50.32 2.26 28.80
CA MET A 59 -51.47 3.16 28.76
C MET A 59 -52.73 2.50 29.36
N ALA A 60 -52.94 1.22 29.06
CA ALA A 60 -54.05 0.42 29.57
C ALA A 60 -53.96 0.16 31.09
N SER A 61 -52.76 0.27 31.69
CA SER A 61 -52.54 0.06 33.12
C SER A 61 -53.43 0.94 34.02
N SER A 62 -53.78 2.15 33.55
CA SER A 62 -54.68 3.08 34.26
C SER A 62 -56.10 2.54 34.44
N SER A 63 -56.54 1.65 33.55
CA SER A 63 -57.91 1.12 33.45
C SER A 63 -58.03 -0.35 33.86
N VAL A 64 -56.90 -1.03 34.10
CA VAL A 64 -56.82 -2.45 34.48
C VAL A 64 -56.30 -2.57 35.91
N ARG A 65 -56.84 -3.52 36.69
CA ARG A 65 -56.29 -3.92 37.98
C ARG A 65 -55.80 -5.37 37.89
N VAL A 66 -54.55 -5.58 38.26
CA VAL A 66 -53.96 -6.93 38.29
C VAL A 66 -54.20 -7.56 39.66
N VAL A 67 -54.96 -8.66 39.71
CA VAL A 67 -55.41 -9.27 40.98
C VAL A 67 -54.38 -10.24 41.58
N ASN A 68 -53.51 -10.82 40.75
CA ASN A 68 -52.50 -11.82 41.14
C ASN A 68 -51.06 -11.30 41.02
N SER A 69 -50.86 -9.99 41.14
CA SER A 69 -49.52 -9.43 41.32
C SER A 69 -49.17 -9.52 42.80
N ASP A 70 -47.98 -10.03 43.13
CA ASP A 70 -47.44 -10.19 44.49
C ASP A 70 -47.15 -8.84 45.21
N ASP A 71 -47.81 -7.78 44.74
CA ASP A 71 -47.50 -6.41 44.99
C ASP A 71 -48.53 -5.80 45.94
N SER A 72 -48.25 -5.92 47.23
CA SER A 72 -48.93 -5.19 48.29
C SER A 72 -48.69 -3.66 48.24
N SER A 73 -47.86 -3.17 47.30
CA SER A 73 -47.40 -1.77 47.24
C SER A 73 -47.79 -1.01 45.97
N GLY A 74 -48.37 -1.66 44.96
CA GLY A 74 -48.86 -1.04 43.72
C GLY A 74 -47.77 -0.34 42.89
N LYS A 75 -46.52 -0.82 42.95
CA LYS A 75 -45.34 -0.25 42.31
C LYS A 75 -44.82 -1.06 41.12
N VAL A 76 -45.29 -2.28 40.89
CA VAL A 76 -44.85 -3.09 39.75
C VAL A 76 -45.45 -2.54 38.46
N SER A 77 -44.59 -2.18 37.52
CA SER A 77 -45.01 -1.67 36.21
C SER A 77 -45.66 -2.78 35.38
N MET A 78 -46.61 -2.41 34.52
CA MET A 78 -47.25 -3.36 33.60
C MET A 78 -46.22 -4.06 32.70
N SER A 79 -45.18 -3.32 32.30
CA SER A 79 -44.04 -3.81 31.52
C SER A 79 -43.25 -4.90 32.25
N GLU A 80 -42.98 -4.76 33.55
CA GLU A 80 -42.30 -5.80 34.33
C GLU A 80 -43.10 -7.10 34.41
N LEU A 81 -44.44 -7.04 34.49
CA LEU A 81 -45.29 -8.22 34.52
C LEU A 81 -45.27 -9.01 33.19
N ILE A 82 -45.03 -8.29 32.08
CA ILE A 82 -45.05 -8.77 30.69
C ILE A 82 -43.63 -9.08 30.17
N SER A 83 -42.57 -8.62 30.86
CA SER A 83 -41.16 -8.84 30.49
C SER A 83 -40.85 -10.31 30.13
N LYS A 84 -41.34 -11.28 30.91
CA LYS A 84 -41.18 -12.72 30.62
C LYS A 84 -41.79 -13.16 29.29
N SER A 85 -42.88 -12.55 28.86
CA SER A 85 -43.42 -12.80 27.51
C SER A 85 -42.61 -12.09 26.44
N GLN A 86 -42.08 -10.90 26.70
CA GLN A 86 -41.19 -10.20 25.77
C GLN A 86 -39.88 -10.97 25.52
N GLU A 87 -39.28 -11.56 26.56
CA GLU A 87 -38.07 -12.38 26.44
C GLU A 87 -38.21 -13.56 25.45
N LYS A 88 -39.44 -14.05 25.23
CA LYS A 88 -39.70 -15.12 24.24
C LYS A 88 -39.55 -14.63 22.80
N TYR A 89 -39.81 -13.34 22.55
CA TYR A 89 -39.87 -12.76 21.21
C TYR A 89 -38.65 -11.88 20.88
N VAL A 90 -37.82 -11.56 21.87
CA VAL A 90 -36.57 -10.79 21.71
C VAL A 90 -35.40 -11.74 21.48
N GLU A 91 -34.53 -11.39 20.54
CA GLU A 91 -33.27 -12.10 20.33
C GLU A 91 -32.37 -11.94 21.57
N PRO A 92 -31.86 -13.04 22.15
CA PRO A 92 -31.00 -12.97 23.32
C PRO A 92 -29.69 -12.25 22.98
N PHE A 93 -29.09 -11.62 23.99
CA PHE A 93 -27.82 -10.94 23.81
C PHE A 93 -26.70 -11.94 23.48
N ASP A 94 -26.18 -11.85 22.26
CA ASP A 94 -25.06 -12.67 21.81
C ASP A 94 -23.73 -12.13 22.34
N LEU A 95 -23.17 -12.84 23.33
CA LEU A 95 -21.88 -12.51 23.94
C LEU A 95 -20.72 -12.63 22.95
N GLU A 96 -20.76 -13.58 22.02
CA GLU A 96 -19.70 -13.77 21.03
C GLU A 96 -19.72 -12.64 20.00
N LEU A 97 -20.91 -12.26 19.53
CA LEU A 97 -21.06 -11.13 18.62
C LEU A 97 -20.63 -9.82 19.27
N ASN A 98 -21.01 -9.59 20.53
CA ASN A 98 -20.60 -8.41 21.27
C ASN A 98 -19.07 -8.34 21.43
N GLU A 99 -18.43 -9.47 21.73
CA GLU A 99 -16.97 -9.52 21.85
C GLU A 99 -16.29 -9.25 20.50
N LYS A 100 -16.83 -9.78 19.39
CA LYS A 100 -16.36 -9.45 18.03
C LYS A 100 -16.50 -7.96 17.72
N VAL A 101 -17.64 -7.35 18.08
CA VAL A 101 -17.86 -5.91 17.91
C VAL A 101 -16.84 -5.12 18.72
N ARG A 102 -16.60 -5.49 19.98
CA ARG A 102 -15.61 -4.85 20.84
C ARG A 102 -14.20 -4.94 20.26
N GLN A 103 -13.79 -6.12 19.77
CA GLN A 103 -12.49 -6.32 19.13
C GLN A 103 -12.36 -5.47 17.87
N ALA A 104 -13.39 -5.43 17.02
CA ALA A 104 -13.38 -4.60 15.82
C ALA A 104 -13.30 -3.10 16.14
N TYR A 105 -13.97 -2.63 17.20
CA TYR A 105 -13.85 -1.26 17.68
C TYR A 105 -12.44 -0.94 18.16
N GLN A 106 -11.83 -1.84 18.93
CA GLN A 106 -10.45 -1.66 19.39
C GLN A 106 -9.46 -1.62 18.22
N GLU A 107 -9.58 -2.54 17.26
CA GLU A 107 -8.75 -2.55 16.06
C GLU A 107 -8.93 -1.25 15.26
N TRP A 108 -10.16 -0.77 15.12
CA TRP A 108 -10.45 0.49 14.45
C TRP A 108 -9.81 1.69 15.16
N GLU A 109 -9.84 1.74 16.49
CA GLU A 109 -9.18 2.78 17.28
C GLU A 109 -7.66 2.73 17.09
N ASP A 110 -7.06 1.55 17.21
CA ASP A 110 -5.62 1.33 17.05
C ASP A 110 -5.14 1.76 15.65
N GLN A 111 -5.86 1.36 14.60
CA GLN A 111 -5.58 1.76 13.22
C GLN A 111 -5.73 3.27 13.02
N THR A 112 -6.74 3.88 13.63
CA THR A 112 -6.97 5.34 13.56
C THR A 112 -5.80 6.10 14.19
N VAL A 113 -5.33 5.66 15.36
CA VAL A 113 -4.15 6.24 16.03
C VAL A 113 -2.90 6.02 15.18
N GLN A 114 -2.70 4.82 14.64
CA GLN A 114 -1.54 4.51 13.80
C GLN A 114 -1.48 5.40 12.56
N VAL A 115 -2.61 5.58 11.86
CA VAL A 115 -2.70 6.46 10.69
C VAL A 115 -2.46 7.91 11.08
N ALA A 116 -2.97 8.38 12.23
CA ALA A 116 -2.73 9.74 12.70
C ALA A 116 -1.23 9.97 13.01
N LEU A 117 -0.57 9.01 13.67
CA LEU A 117 0.87 9.06 13.95
C LEU A 117 1.69 9.01 12.67
N LEU A 118 1.33 8.17 11.71
CA LEU A 118 1.97 8.10 10.39
C LEU A 118 1.82 9.43 9.65
N ARG A 119 0.63 10.03 9.60
CA ARG A 119 0.42 11.34 8.96
C ARG A 119 1.27 12.44 9.58
N ARG A 120 1.49 12.40 10.90
CA ARG A 120 2.31 13.39 11.60
C ARG A 120 3.81 13.15 11.39
N ASN A 121 4.28 11.92 11.62
CA ASN A 121 5.70 11.63 11.76
C ASN A 121 6.33 11.17 10.43
N ALA A 122 5.59 10.51 9.54
CA ALA A 122 6.16 9.97 8.30
C ALA A 122 6.72 11.06 7.37
N PRO A 123 6.04 12.21 7.14
CA PRO A 123 6.62 13.26 6.29
C PRO A 123 7.94 13.81 6.85
N GLN A 124 8.03 13.94 8.17
CA GLN A 124 9.24 14.40 8.83
C GLN A 124 10.38 13.40 8.67
N GLN A 125 10.13 12.11 8.93
CA GLN A 125 11.14 11.06 8.78
C GLN A 125 11.63 10.94 7.33
N VAL A 126 10.72 11.07 6.36
CA VAL A 126 11.07 11.06 4.93
C VAL A 126 11.96 12.25 4.60
N ASN A 127 11.60 13.46 5.05
CA ASN A 127 12.41 14.66 4.83
C ASN A 127 13.79 14.55 5.48
N GLU A 128 13.88 14.03 6.70
CA GLU A 128 15.15 13.81 7.40
C GLU A 128 16.05 12.82 6.65
N ALA A 129 15.49 11.71 6.16
CA ALA A 129 16.23 10.72 5.37
C ALA A 129 16.76 11.31 4.05
N TYR A 130 15.92 12.06 3.32
CA TYR A 130 16.34 12.71 2.07
C TYR A 130 17.35 13.83 2.31
N ALA A 131 17.16 14.65 3.34
CA ALA A 131 18.10 15.72 3.70
C ALA A 131 19.47 15.13 4.08
N GLY A 132 19.50 14.08 4.91
CA GLY A 132 20.73 13.39 5.26
C GLY A 132 21.45 12.80 4.04
N ALA A 133 20.72 12.13 3.14
CA ALA A 133 21.29 11.60 1.90
C ALA A 133 21.84 12.71 0.99
N ARG A 134 21.12 13.84 0.88
CA ARG A 134 21.56 15.02 0.13
C ARG A 134 22.86 15.59 0.70
N ASP A 135 22.95 15.76 2.02
CA ASP A 135 24.13 16.37 2.65
C ASP A 135 25.37 15.46 2.52
N VAL A 136 25.19 14.13 2.57
CA VAL A 136 26.26 13.16 2.26
C VAL A 136 26.69 13.25 0.79
N PHE A 137 25.73 13.39 -0.13
CA PHE A 137 26.05 13.55 -1.55
C PHE A 137 26.82 14.85 -1.84
N LEU A 138 26.38 15.97 -1.24
CA LEU A 138 27.05 17.26 -1.36
C LEU A 138 28.47 17.22 -0.80
N SER A 139 28.68 16.66 0.40
CA SER A 139 30.03 16.54 0.97
C SER A 139 30.96 15.68 0.12
N ARG A 140 30.45 14.63 -0.54
CA ARG A 140 31.22 13.86 -1.52
C ARG A 140 31.56 14.67 -2.77
N LEU A 141 30.64 15.51 -3.25
CA LEU A 141 30.88 16.40 -4.38
C LEU A 141 31.95 17.43 -4.05
N ASP A 142 31.84 18.07 -2.89
CA ASP A 142 32.79 19.08 -2.41
C ASP A 142 34.19 18.50 -2.30
N ALA A 143 34.34 17.30 -1.72
CA ALA A 143 35.61 16.59 -1.66
C ALA A 143 36.19 16.28 -3.06
N LYS A 144 35.33 15.99 -4.05
CA LYS A 144 35.76 15.74 -5.43
C LYS A 144 36.20 17.02 -6.13
N ILE A 145 35.50 18.13 -5.88
CA ILE A 145 35.86 19.45 -6.41
C ILE A 145 37.21 19.89 -5.85
N GLU A 146 37.43 19.73 -4.55
CA GLU A 146 38.70 20.08 -3.89
C GLU A 146 39.88 19.25 -4.45
N GLN A 147 39.67 17.95 -4.71
CA GLN A 147 40.66 17.11 -5.39
C GLN A 147 41.00 17.66 -6.78
N LEU A 148 39.99 17.98 -7.60
CA LEU A 148 40.20 18.50 -8.96
C LEU A 148 40.88 19.87 -8.96
N GLN A 149 40.53 20.77 -8.03
CA GLN A 149 41.21 22.06 -7.87
C GLN A 149 42.69 21.88 -7.50
N THR A 150 43.00 20.90 -6.65
CA THR A 150 44.38 20.58 -6.28
C THR A 150 45.17 20.01 -7.46
N GLU A 151 44.53 19.20 -8.31
CA GLU A 151 45.12 18.68 -9.56
C GLU A 151 45.36 19.78 -10.61
N ASP A 152 44.43 20.72 -10.78
CA ASP A 152 44.60 21.88 -11.67
C ASP A 152 45.69 22.84 -11.17
N HIS A 153 45.86 22.99 -9.85
CA HIS A 153 46.97 23.76 -9.27
C HIS A 153 48.33 23.02 -9.30
N ALA A 154 48.35 21.70 -9.40
CA ALA A 154 49.56 20.92 -9.67
C ALA A 154 49.97 20.93 -11.16
N GLY A 155 49.06 21.32 -12.05
CA GLY A 155 49.28 21.48 -13.49
C GLY A 155 49.78 22.88 -13.92
N VAL A 156 49.77 23.87 -13.03
CA VAL A 156 50.44 25.16 -13.29
C VAL A 156 51.93 24.99 -13.01
N VAL A 157 52.63 24.44 -14.00
CA VAL A 157 54.09 24.52 -14.08
C VAL A 157 54.46 26.01 -14.00
N PRO A 158 55.15 26.47 -12.93
CA PRO A 158 55.72 27.81 -12.97
C PRO A 158 56.70 27.82 -14.13
N ASP A 159 56.65 28.89 -14.92
CA ASP A 159 57.52 29.22 -16.06
C ASP A 159 58.98 28.85 -15.76
N GLN A 160 59.33 27.58 -16.00
CA GLN A 160 60.67 27.05 -15.89
C GLN A 160 61.15 26.97 -17.32
N GLU A 161 62.01 27.92 -17.68
CA GLU A 161 62.87 27.85 -18.84
C GLU A 161 63.45 26.43 -18.93
N GLN A 162 62.82 25.59 -19.77
CA GLN A 162 63.31 24.24 -20.02
C GLN A 162 64.69 24.41 -20.65
N GLN A 163 65.73 24.07 -19.88
CA GLN A 163 67.08 23.94 -20.41
C GLN A 163 67.03 22.95 -21.58
N PHE A 164 67.14 23.49 -22.79
CA PHE A 164 67.19 22.74 -24.03
C PHE A 164 68.45 21.88 -24.04
N ASP A 165 68.30 20.54 -24.02
CA ASP A 165 69.41 19.61 -24.13
C ASP A 165 69.86 19.47 -25.60
N PRO A 166 71.03 20.01 -26.00
CA PRO A 166 71.47 20.01 -27.40
C PRO A 166 71.72 18.59 -27.94
N LEU A 167 72.01 17.62 -27.06
CA LEU A 167 72.28 16.23 -27.47
C LEU A 167 71.04 15.52 -28.01
N TYR A 168 69.86 15.87 -27.51
CA TYR A 168 68.60 15.27 -27.96
C TYR A 168 68.29 15.64 -29.42
N TRP A 169 68.59 16.88 -29.81
CA TRP A 169 68.37 17.34 -31.18
C TRP A 169 69.37 16.73 -32.17
N GLU A 170 70.63 16.59 -31.79
CA GLU A 170 71.63 15.95 -32.65
C GLU A 170 71.25 14.48 -32.93
N LYS A 171 70.79 13.76 -31.91
CA LYS A 171 70.32 12.38 -32.07
C LYS A 171 69.09 12.30 -32.99
N THR A 172 68.12 13.18 -32.79
CA THR A 172 66.88 13.20 -33.59
C THR A 172 67.17 13.56 -35.05
N THR A 173 68.10 14.49 -35.28
CA THR A 173 68.52 14.90 -36.63
C THR A 173 69.24 13.77 -37.35
N LYS A 174 70.15 13.05 -36.67
CA LYS A 174 70.82 11.86 -37.24
C LYS A 174 69.84 10.74 -37.57
N GLN A 175 68.84 10.52 -36.72
CA GLN A 175 67.79 9.52 -36.99
C GLN A 175 66.95 9.89 -38.21
N TYR A 176 66.63 11.17 -38.37
CA TYR A 176 65.91 11.67 -39.54
C TYR A 176 66.74 11.57 -40.82
N GLU A 177 68.04 11.88 -40.75
CA GLU A 177 68.95 11.71 -41.88
C GLU A 177 69.06 10.23 -42.31
N GLN A 178 69.18 9.33 -41.33
CA GLN A 178 69.21 7.89 -41.59
C GLN A 178 67.92 7.40 -42.26
N SER A 179 66.74 7.87 -41.84
CA SER A 179 65.47 7.45 -42.45
C SER A 179 65.30 7.97 -43.89
N LEU A 180 65.83 9.15 -44.21
CA LEU A 180 65.86 9.66 -45.58
C LEU A 180 66.80 8.85 -46.48
N LEU A 181 67.96 8.43 -45.95
CA LEU A 181 68.88 7.57 -46.68
C LEU A 181 68.28 6.19 -46.96
N THR A 182 67.63 5.57 -45.97
CA THR A 182 66.98 4.26 -46.18
C THR A 182 65.82 4.35 -47.17
N LEU A 183 65.06 5.45 -47.16
CA LEU A 183 64.00 5.68 -48.14
C LEU A 183 64.56 5.78 -49.57
N ARG A 184 65.67 6.51 -49.75
CA ARG A 184 66.34 6.65 -51.04
C ARG A 184 66.86 5.30 -51.54
N ASP A 185 67.48 4.52 -50.67
CA ASP A 185 68.01 3.20 -51.03
C ASP A 185 66.88 2.22 -51.38
N ALA A 186 65.75 2.27 -50.65
CA ALA A 186 64.56 1.51 -50.99
C ALA A 186 64.02 1.90 -52.38
N GLN A 187 63.95 3.22 -52.67
CA GLN A 187 63.51 3.72 -53.97
C GLN A 187 64.43 3.25 -55.10
N ALA A 188 65.75 3.20 -54.88
CA ALA A 188 66.70 2.70 -55.87
C ALA A 188 66.59 1.19 -56.11
N ARG A 189 66.19 0.41 -55.11
CA ARG A 189 66.05 -1.06 -55.21
C ARG A 189 64.73 -1.50 -55.85
N ILE A 190 63.65 -0.73 -55.72
CA ILE A 190 62.32 -1.08 -56.28
C ILE A 190 62.36 -1.45 -57.78
N PRO A 191 63.02 -0.68 -58.68
CA PRO A 191 63.08 -1.02 -60.09
C PRO A 191 63.82 -2.33 -60.37
N GLN A 192 64.92 -2.61 -59.64
CA GLN A 192 65.68 -3.85 -59.78
C GLN A 192 64.85 -5.05 -59.33
N THR A 193 64.23 -4.96 -58.15
CA THR A 193 63.35 -6.02 -57.64
C THR A 193 62.17 -6.28 -58.58
N ARG A 194 61.59 -5.23 -59.19
CA ARG A 194 60.53 -5.38 -60.21
C ARG A 194 61.04 -6.08 -61.47
N SER A 195 62.24 -5.75 -61.94
CA SER A 195 62.86 -6.42 -63.09
C SER A 195 63.09 -7.90 -62.79
N ASP A 196 63.66 -8.22 -61.62
CA ASP A 196 63.96 -9.59 -61.24
C ASP A 196 62.69 -10.41 -60.97
N MET A 197 61.65 -9.79 -60.40
CA MET A 197 60.34 -10.42 -60.26
C MET A 197 59.71 -10.72 -61.64
N THR A 198 59.88 -9.83 -62.61
CA THR A 198 59.42 -10.06 -64.00
C THR A 198 60.20 -11.19 -64.66
N LYS A 199 61.53 -11.25 -64.47
CA LYS A 199 62.36 -12.36 -64.96
C LYS A 199 61.96 -13.68 -64.32
N MET A 200 61.77 -13.72 -63.00
CA MET A 200 61.29 -14.92 -62.30
C MET A 200 59.92 -15.34 -62.83
N LYS A 201 58.99 -14.40 -63.04
CA LYS A 201 57.68 -14.71 -63.62
C LYS A 201 57.80 -15.33 -65.02
N ASN A 202 58.67 -14.79 -65.87
CA ASN A 202 58.90 -15.33 -67.21
C ASN A 202 59.60 -16.70 -67.17
N LEU A 203 60.51 -16.93 -66.23
CA LEU A 203 61.13 -18.24 -66.02
C LEU A 203 60.12 -19.27 -65.53
N VAL A 204 59.24 -18.88 -64.59
CA VAL A 204 58.16 -19.73 -64.11
C VAL A 204 57.21 -20.06 -65.26
N SER A 205 56.79 -19.07 -66.07
CA SER A 205 55.92 -19.37 -67.21
C SER A 205 56.62 -20.25 -68.25
N TYR A 206 57.92 -20.09 -68.49
CA TYR A 206 58.68 -20.97 -69.39
C TYR A 206 58.78 -22.41 -68.86
N LEU A 207 58.93 -22.59 -67.55
CA LEU A 207 58.92 -23.92 -66.93
C LEU A 207 57.53 -24.56 -66.98
N GLU A 208 56.46 -23.77 -66.80
CA GLU A 208 55.09 -24.24 -66.97
C GLU A 208 54.81 -24.66 -68.42
N ASP A 209 55.28 -23.89 -69.41
CA ASP A 209 55.11 -24.15 -70.85
C ASP A 209 55.99 -25.31 -71.38
N GLN A 210 57.01 -25.74 -70.62
CA GLN A 210 57.83 -26.94 -70.89
C GLN A 210 57.28 -28.20 -70.19
N LEU A 211 56.26 -28.06 -69.33
CA LEU A 211 55.63 -29.13 -68.56
C LEU A 211 54.27 -29.59 -69.14
N GLU A 212 53.76 -28.90 -70.18
CA GLU A 212 52.71 -29.36 -71.12
C GLU A 212 53.31 -29.92 -72.43
#